data_AF-A0A2T2YLP7-F1
#
_entry.id   AF-A0A2T2YLP7-F1
#
_cell.length_a   1.000
_cell.length_b   1.000
_cell.length_c   1.000
_cell.angle_alpha   90.00
_cell.angle_beta   90.00
_cell.angle_gamma   90.00
#
_symmetry.space_group_name_H-M   'P 1'
#
loop_
_entity.id
_entity.type
_entity.pdbx_description
1 polymer ?
#
loop_
_entity_poly.entity_id
_entity_poly.type
_entity_poly.pdbx_seq_one_letter_code
_entity_poly.pdbx_strand_id
1 'polypeptide(L)'
;MRVIIDSIRRIKPPEDKREFFGQLYDNSGHLLKSRELISTFTHKNGWWQWQVHLSNLDHEGNKEGSCLTYQEAWAHMKDYLDQG
;
A
#
# COMPACT_ATOMS: atom_id res chain seq x y z
N MET A 1 2.15 -12.15 8.55
CA MET A 1 2.68 -12.19 7.17
C MET A 1 3.67 -11.04 7.08
N ARG A 2 4.77 -11.12 6.32
CA ARG A 2 5.71 -9.98 6.23
C ARG A 2 5.66 -9.33 4.84
N VAL A 3 5.43 -8.02 4.80
CA VAL A 3 5.47 -7.23 3.56
C VAL A 3 6.69 -6.31 3.57
N ILE A 4 7.45 -6.32 2.48
CA ILE A 4 8.60 -5.42 2.29
C ILE A 4 8.34 -4.57 1.07
N ILE A 5 8.18 -3.26 1.25
CA ILE A 5 8.11 -2.30 0.13
C ILE A 5 9.52 -2.11 -0.42
N ASP A 6 9.70 -2.36 -1.72
CA ASP A 6 11.00 -2.26 -2.38
C ASP A 6 11.07 -1.09 -3.38
N SER A 7 9.92 -0.62 -3.87
CA SER A 7 9.89 0.38 -4.93
C SER A 7 8.60 1.20 -4.94
N ILE A 8 8.73 2.42 -5.46
CA ILE A 8 7.63 3.38 -5.58
C ILE A 8 7.60 3.89 -7.02
N ARG A 9 6.48 3.68 -7.71
CA ARG A 9 6.22 4.25 -9.03
C ARG A 9 5.40 5.53 -8.86
N ARG A 10 5.94 6.67 -9.32
CA ARG A 10 5.20 7.95 -9.36
C ARG A 10 4.62 8.15 -10.76
N ILE A 11 3.33 8.45 -10.81
CA ILE A 11 2.60 8.78 -12.04
C ILE A 11 2.23 10.27 -11.92
N LYS A 12 2.75 11.08 -12.83
CA LYS A 12 2.53 12.53 -12.92
C LYS A 12 1.52 12.83 -14.06
N PRO A 13 0.97 14.07 -14.16
CA PRO A 13 -0.46 14.42 -14.29
C PRO A 13 -1.28 13.71 -15.38
N PRO A 14 -2.64 13.67 -15.23
CA PRO A 14 -3.47 14.63 -14.47
C PRO A 14 -3.63 14.38 -12.95
N GLU A 15 -3.29 13.20 -12.43
CA GLU A 15 -3.39 12.88 -10.99
C GLU A 15 -1.99 12.60 -10.43
N ASP A 16 -1.64 13.16 -9.26
CA ASP A 16 -0.40 12.78 -8.55
C ASP A 16 -0.66 11.45 -7.83
N LYS A 17 -0.36 10.37 -8.55
CA LYS A 17 -0.56 9.00 -8.10
C LYS A 17 0.78 8.35 -7.77
N ARG A 18 0.81 7.56 -6.70
CA ARG A 18 1.97 6.80 -6.25
C ARG A 18 1.57 5.37 -6.00
N GLU A 19 2.30 4.43 -6.58
CA GLU A 19 2.07 3.01 -6.41
C GLU A 19 3.27 2.39 -5.72
N PHE A 20 3.01 1.63 -4.68
CA PHE A 20 4.01 1.00 -3.83
C PHE A 20 4.05 -0.47 -4.17
N PHE A 21 5.20 -0.95 -4.60
CA PHE A 21 5.42 -2.34 -4.93
C PHE A 21 6.33 -2.99 -3.89
N GLY A 22 6.12 -4.28 -3.67
CA GLY A 22 6.83 -5.00 -2.63
C GLY A 22 6.78 -6.50 -2.76
N GLN A 23 7.40 -7.14 -1.78
CA GLN A 23 7.51 -8.58 -1.64
C GLN A 23 6.66 -9.04 -0.46
N LEU A 24 5.92 -10.12 -0.66
CA LEU A 24 5.10 -10.75 0.37
C LEU A 24 5.76 -12.05 0.81
N TYR A 25 5.93 -12.20 2.11
CA TYR A 25 6.49 -13.39 2.74
C TYR A 25 5.48 -14.00 3.70
N ASP A 26 5.40 -15.34 3.73
CA ASP A 26 4.64 -16.04 4.76
C ASP A 26 5.28 -15.88 6.16
N ASN A 27 4.62 -16.40 7.19
CA ASN A 27 5.14 -16.35 8.57
C ASN A 27 6.40 -17.21 8.78
N SER A 28 6.69 -18.13 7.87
CA SER A 28 7.89 -18.96 7.88
C SER A 28 9.07 -18.29 7.17
N GLY A 29 8.86 -17.13 6.53
CA GLY A 29 9.87 -16.39 5.80
C GLY A 29 10.00 -16.79 4.33
N HIS A 30 9.11 -17.62 3.79
CA HIS A 30 9.11 -17.95 2.36
C HIS A 30 8.48 -16.84 1.54
N LEU A 31 9.11 -16.49 0.42
CA LEU A 31 8.58 -15.53 -0.53
C LEU A 31 7.34 -16.12 -1.22
N LEU A 32 6.18 -15.49 -1.02
CA LEU A 32 4.91 -15.84 -1.66
C LEU A 32 4.75 -15.12 -3.00
N LYS A 33 5.03 -13.81 -3.03
CA LYS A 33 4.89 -12.97 -4.22
C LYS A 33 6.00 -11.93 -4.26
N SER A 34 6.44 -11.57 -5.47
CA SER A 34 7.49 -10.58 -5.70
C SER A 34 6.97 -9.47 -6.60
N ARG A 35 7.36 -8.21 -6.32
CA ARG A 35 6.94 -7.01 -7.05
C ARG A 35 5.41 -6.86 -7.13
N GLU A 36 4.72 -7.23 -6.08
CA GLU A 36 3.27 -7.09 -6.01
C GLU A 36 2.89 -5.63 -5.71
N LEU A 37 1.79 -5.16 -6.30
CA LEU A 37 1.22 -3.86 -5.94
C LEU A 37 0.66 -3.95 -4.53
N ILE A 38 1.30 -3.28 -3.58
CA ILE A 38 0.90 -3.28 -2.17
C ILE A 38 -0.09 -2.17 -1.88
N SER A 39 0.17 -0.97 -2.40
CA SER A 39 -0.69 0.18 -2.12
C SER A 39 -0.67 1.20 -3.25
N THR A 40 -1.73 2.00 -3.33
CA THR A 40 -1.85 3.15 -4.22
C THR A 40 -2.25 4.36 -3.42
N PHE A 41 -1.51 5.46 -3.57
CA PHE A 41 -1.89 6.78 -3.05
C PHE A 41 -2.23 7.70 -4.21
N THR A 42 -3.32 8.46 -4.09
CA THR A 42 -3.77 9.43 -5.09
C THR A 42 -4.01 10.77 -4.40
N HIS A 43 -3.34 11.82 -4.84
CA HIS A 43 -3.59 13.17 -4.36
C HIS A 43 -4.59 13.88 -5.28
N LYS A 44 -5.74 14.25 -4.72
CA LYS A 44 -6.84 14.90 -5.44
C LYS A 44 -7.53 15.93 -4.55
N ASN A 45 -7.74 17.12 -5.08
CA ASN A 45 -8.46 18.22 -4.41
C ASN A 45 -7.92 18.57 -3.01
N GLY A 46 -6.61 18.44 -2.79
CA GLY A 46 -5.97 18.75 -1.50
C GLY A 46 -5.98 17.60 -0.48
N TRP A 47 -6.43 16.40 -0.87
CA TRP A 47 -6.48 15.21 -0.02
C TRP A 47 -5.67 14.08 -0.62
N TRP A 48 -5.05 13.28 0.25
CA TRP A 48 -4.43 12.01 -0.10
C TRP A 48 -5.39 10.86 0.17
N GLN A 49 -5.83 10.21 -0.90
CA GLN A 49 -6.51 8.93 -0.84
C GLN A 49 -5.48 7.81 -0.84
N TRP A 50 -5.67 6.78 -0.03
CA TRP A 50 -4.80 5.61 0.01
C TRP A 50 -5.62 4.33 -0.05
N GLN A 51 -5.08 3.30 -0.69
CA GLN A 51 -5.69 1.99 -0.83
C GLN A 51 -4.62 0.91 -0.78
N VAL A 52 -4.80 -0.12 0.03
CA VAL A 52 -3.92 -1.29 0.16
C VAL A 52 -4.53 -2.47 -0.59
N HIS A 53 -3.73 -3.23 -1.33
CA HIS A 53 -4.17 -4.28 -2.28
C HIS A 53 -3.64 -5.67 -1.91
N LEU A 54 -3.86 -6.13 -0.68
CA LEU A 54 -3.41 -7.45 -0.23
C LEU A 54 -4.52 -8.51 -0.43
N SER A 55 -4.34 -9.37 -1.43
CA SER A 55 -5.33 -10.34 -1.90
C SER A 55 -5.39 -11.66 -1.10
N ASN A 56 -4.42 -11.92 -0.21
CA ASN A 56 -4.27 -13.22 0.49
C ASN A 56 -4.50 -13.15 2.01
N LEU A 57 -4.97 -12.01 2.53
CA LEU A 57 -5.40 -11.97 3.92
C LEU A 57 -6.79 -12.58 3.99
N ASP A 58 -6.98 -13.62 4.81
CA ASP A 58 -8.28 -14.21 5.17
C ASP A 58 -9.23 -13.22 5.87
N HIS A 59 -8.91 -11.91 5.83
CA HIS A 59 -9.75 -10.80 6.25
C HIS A 59 -9.93 -9.91 5.03
N GLU A 60 -11.21 -9.80 4.63
CA GLU A 60 -11.73 -9.01 3.53
C GLU A 60 -10.84 -7.85 3.05
N GLY A 61 -10.47 -7.93 1.77
CA GLY A 61 -10.64 -6.85 0.79
C GLY A 61 -10.07 -5.48 1.13
N ASN A 62 -9.08 -5.06 0.35
CA ASN A 62 -8.73 -3.68 0.08
C ASN A 62 -9.05 -2.65 1.18
N LYS A 63 -8.08 -2.35 2.06
CA LYS A 63 -8.25 -1.26 3.03
C LYS A 63 -8.00 0.08 2.36
N GLU A 64 -8.90 1.03 2.54
CA GLU A 64 -8.78 2.37 1.97
C GLU A 64 -9.18 3.48 2.95
N GLY A 65 -8.74 4.70 2.65
CA GLY A 65 -9.05 5.89 3.44
C GLY A 65 -8.58 7.18 2.77
N SER A 66 -8.79 8.30 3.46
CA SER A 66 -8.36 9.62 3.02
C SER A 66 -7.84 10.45 4.18
N CYS A 67 -6.87 11.31 3.90
CA CYS A 67 -6.19 12.15 4.89
C CYS A 67 -5.62 13.41 4.22
N LEU A 68 -5.15 14.37 5.02
CA LEU A 68 -4.67 15.65 4.51
C LEU A 68 -3.24 15.56 3.97
N THR A 69 -2.43 14.64 4.52
CA THR A 69 -1.00 14.58 4.22
C THR A 69 -0.56 13.22 3.71
N TYR A 70 0.52 13.23 2.91
CA TYR A 70 1.17 12.01 2.44
C TYR A 70 1.68 11.15 3.62
N GLN A 71 2.15 11.79 4.69
CA GLN A 71 2.68 11.13 5.88
C GLN A 71 1.59 10.35 6.62
N GLU A 72 0.38 10.90 6.74
CA GLU A 72 -0.76 10.20 7.32
C GLU A 72 -1.16 9.00 6.47
N ALA A 73 -1.23 9.16 5.14
CA ALA A 73 -1.50 8.04 4.22
C ALA A 73 -0.47 6.91 4.39
N TRP A 74 0.81 7.27 4.51
CA TRP A 74 1.90 6.33 4.76
C TRP A 74 1.77 5.61 6.11
N ALA A 75 1.44 6.34 7.17
CA ALA A 75 1.23 5.78 8.50
C ALA A 75 0.07 4.76 8.48
N HIS A 76 -1.09 5.13 7.92
CA HIS A 76 -2.23 4.22 7.79
C HIS A 76 -1.89 2.94 7.00
N MET A 77 -1.16 3.08 5.90
CA MET A 77 -0.70 1.93 5.12
C MET A 77 0.21 1.04 5.98
N LYS A 78 1.21 1.61 6.66
CA LYS A 78 2.15 0.84 7.50
C LYS A 78 1.45 0.15 8.65
N ASP A 79 0.54 0.82 9.34
CA ASP A 79 -0.25 0.26 10.44
C ASP A 79 -1.08 -0.94 9.97
N TYR A 80 -1.66 -0.87 8.77
CA TYR A 80 -2.39 -2.00 8.19
C TYR A 80 -1.46 -3.17 7.82
N LEU A 81 -0.28 -2.88 7.24
CA LEU A 81 0.70 -3.92 6.91
C LEU A 81 1.27 -4.62 8.14
N ASP A 82 1.35 -3.93 9.28
CA ASP A 82 1.91 -4.47 10.53
C ASP A 82 0.86 -5.24 11.37
N GLN A 83 -0.43 -5.21 11.00
CA GLN A 83 -1.51 -5.97 11.65
C GLN A 83 -1.65 -7.43 11.17
N GLY A 84 -0.98 -7.84 10.08
CA GLY A 84 -1.14 -9.15 9.44
C GLY A 84 0.04 -10.11 9.59
#